data_AF-A0A969FLK1-F1
#
_entry.id   AF-A0A969FLK1-F1
#
_cell.length_a   1.000
_cell.length_b   1.000
_cell.length_c   1.000
_cell.angle_alpha   90.00
_cell.angle_beta   90.00
_cell.angle_gamma   90.00
#
_symmetry.space_group_name_H-M   'P 1'
#
loop_
_entity.id
_entity.type
_entity.pdbx_description
1 polymer ?
#
loop_
_entity_poly.entity_id
_entity_poly.type
_entity_poly.pdbx_seq_one_letter_code
_entity_poly.pdbx_strand_id
1 'polypeptide(L)'
;MDESSKNSIEGLKEEKPAYILQELYWQMQIARKNKNYASVLVFGSAFLEHASRFEIKCRLELPEPQWNSPWNDISLEVVERIKSHNGGLLYKGLKEKTKLALNREYPGFNRVVYQDILSNLGLDFDRHWIMLDDLAKIRNSYIHEMKGVADLRVSSIGQNSQNSMEGILYAMKSILQATGWSVQRLNAFDILNQILLNRMQVAI
;
A
#
# COMPACT_ATOMS: atom_id res chain seq x y z
N MET A 1 3.88 -37.80 -3.90
CA MET A 1 3.66 -36.34 -3.75
C MET A 1 3.97 -36.01 -2.31
N ASP A 2 4.96 -35.16 -2.10
CA ASP A 2 5.54 -34.87 -0.79
C ASP A 2 4.58 -34.02 0.05
N GLU A 3 4.33 -34.41 1.31
CA GLU A 3 3.39 -33.71 2.22
C GLU A 3 3.84 -32.26 2.49
N SER A 4 5.13 -31.96 2.34
CA SER A 4 5.69 -30.60 2.37
C SER A 4 5.08 -29.66 1.32
N SER A 5 4.62 -30.21 0.19
CA SER A 5 4.06 -29.47 -0.94
C SER A 5 2.57 -29.13 -0.76
N LYS A 6 1.86 -29.86 0.09
CA LYS A 6 0.44 -29.59 0.38
C LYS A 6 0.28 -28.45 1.38
N ASN A 7 1.10 -28.45 2.44
CA ASN A 7 1.10 -27.38 3.45
C ASN A 7 1.49 -26.01 2.88
N SER A 8 2.24 -25.97 1.78
CA SER A 8 2.70 -24.72 1.15
C SER A 8 1.66 -24.07 0.23
N ILE A 9 0.69 -24.84 -0.30
CA ILE A 9 -0.39 -24.30 -1.16
C ILE A 9 -1.62 -23.92 -0.32
N GLU A 10 -1.93 -24.66 0.74
CA GLU A 10 -3.05 -24.31 1.64
C GLU A 10 -2.79 -23.02 2.42
N GLY A 11 -1.54 -22.75 2.80
CA GLY A 11 -1.15 -21.46 3.40
C GLY A 11 -1.24 -20.25 2.45
N LEU A 12 -1.39 -20.46 1.14
CA LEU A 12 -1.67 -19.41 0.15
C LEU A 12 -3.17 -19.10 0.01
N LYS A 13 -4.06 -19.96 0.55
CA LYS A 13 -5.52 -19.78 0.49
C LYS A 13 -6.09 -18.98 1.67
N GLU A 14 -5.32 -18.76 2.73
CA GLU A 14 -5.73 -17.86 3.80
C GLU A 14 -5.72 -16.43 3.27
N GLU A 15 -6.91 -15.85 3.07
CA GLU A 15 -7.08 -14.42 2.80
C GLU A 15 -6.67 -13.62 4.04
N LYS A 16 -5.37 -13.51 4.26
CA LYS A 16 -4.84 -12.65 5.31
C LYS A 16 -5.22 -11.20 5.00
N PRO A 17 -5.62 -10.41 6.00
CA PRO A 17 -5.89 -8.99 5.84
C PRO A 17 -4.79 -8.29 5.04
N ALA A 18 -5.10 -7.37 4.15
CA ALA A 18 -4.09 -6.58 3.43
C ALA A 18 -3.18 -7.36 2.44
N TYR A 19 -3.62 -8.50 1.90
CA TYR A 19 -2.88 -9.25 0.86
C TYR A 19 -2.43 -8.36 -0.32
N ILE A 20 -3.27 -7.39 -0.70
CA ILE A 20 -2.98 -6.42 -1.77
C ILE A 20 -1.70 -5.60 -1.49
N LEU A 21 -1.41 -5.28 -0.22
CA LEU A 21 -0.19 -4.57 0.16
C LEU A 21 1.05 -5.43 -0.08
N GLN A 22 0.94 -6.72 0.24
CA GLN A 22 2.00 -7.68 0.00
C GLN A 22 2.27 -7.84 -1.50
N GLU A 23 1.21 -7.96 -2.31
CA GLU A 23 1.35 -8.05 -3.77
C GLU A 23 2.02 -6.79 -4.34
N LEU A 24 1.54 -5.60 -3.96
CA LEU A 24 2.12 -4.33 -4.40
C LEU A 24 3.59 -4.19 -3.98
N TYR A 25 3.94 -4.67 -2.79
CA TYR A 25 5.33 -4.71 -2.34
C TYR A 25 6.22 -5.60 -3.24
N TRP A 26 5.75 -6.79 -3.61
CA TRP A 26 6.51 -7.67 -4.50
C TRP A 26 6.61 -7.13 -5.93
N GLN A 27 5.51 -6.58 -6.46
CA GLN A 27 5.49 -5.94 -7.78
C GLN A 27 6.47 -4.78 -7.85
N MET A 28 6.54 -3.97 -6.78
CA MET A 28 7.51 -2.90 -6.63
C MET A 28 8.96 -3.41 -6.67
N GLN A 29 9.26 -4.50 -5.95
CA GLN A 29 10.59 -5.11 -5.98
C GLN A 29 10.97 -5.61 -7.38
N ILE A 30 10.05 -6.28 -8.07
CA ILE A 30 10.27 -6.79 -9.44
C ILE A 30 10.51 -5.64 -10.41
N ALA A 31 9.66 -4.61 -10.37
CA ALA A 31 9.79 -3.43 -11.20
C ALA A 31 11.16 -2.75 -11.00
N ARG A 32 11.62 -2.64 -9.74
CA ARG A 32 12.97 -2.15 -9.42
C ARG A 32 14.06 -3.04 -10.02
N LYS A 33 14.02 -4.37 -9.81
CA LYS A 33 15.01 -5.31 -10.37
C LYS A 33 15.12 -5.18 -11.89
N ASN A 34 13.98 -4.96 -12.56
CA ASN A 34 13.88 -4.79 -14.00
C ASN A 34 14.14 -3.35 -14.49
N LYS A 35 14.51 -2.42 -13.60
CA LYS A 35 14.75 -0.99 -13.92
C LYS A 35 13.53 -0.29 -14.56
N ASN A 36 12.32 -0.79 -14.29
CA ASN A 36 11.08 -0.17 -14.75
C ASN A 36 10.59 0.87 -13.73
N TYR A 37 11.21 2.06 -13.76
CA TYR A 37 10.96 3.11 -12.77
C TYR A 37 9.57 3.75 -12.85
N ALA A 38 8.93 3.74 -14.03
CA ALA A 38 7.54 4.18 -14.16
C ALA A 38 6.61 3.27 -13.34
N SER A 39 6.77 1.95 -13.47
CA SER A 39 6.03 0.99 -12.64
C SER A 39 6.38 1.09 -11.15
N VAL A 40 7.63 1.41 -10.80
CA VAL A 40 8.01 1.69 -9.41
C VAL A 40 7.18 2.84 -8.83
N LEU A 41 7.08 3.96 -9.53
CA LEU A 41 6.28 5.10 -9.08
C LEU A 41 4.79 4.74 -8.91
N VAL A 42 4.24 3.98 -9.85
CA VAL A 42 2.85 3.53 -9.81
C VAL A 42 2.60 2.58 -8.63
N PHE A 43 3.41 1.54 -8.46
CA PHE A 43 3.23 0.56 -7.39
C PHE A 43 3.45 1.15 -6.00
N GLY A 44 4.44 2.02 -5.82
CA GLY A 44 4.66 2.72 -4.55
C GLY A 44 3.51 3.64 -4.17
N SER A 45 2.98 4.40 -5.15
CA SER A 45 1.79 5.24 -4.95
C SER A 45 0.54 4.41 -4.62
N ALA A 46 0.32 3.30 -5.32
CA ALA A 46 -0.79 2.39 -5.05
C ALA A 46 -0.66 1.77 -3.65
N PHE A 47 0.54 1.35 -3.25
CA PHE A 47 0.79 0.80 -1.92
C PHE A 47 0.40 1.79 -0.82
N LEU A 48 0.84 3.05 -0.93
CA LEU A 48 0.48 4.09 0.04
C LEU A 48 -1.05 4.26 0.15
N GLU A 49 -1.73 4.30 -0.99
CA GLU A 49 -3.19 4.47 -1.02
C GLU A 49 -3.92 3.27 -0.38
N HIS A 50 -3.54 2.04 -0.74
CA HIS A 50 -4.11 0.85 -0.14
C HIS A 50 -3.77 0.73 1.36
N ALA A 51 -2.56 1.10 1.77
CA ALA A 51 -2.15 1.07 3.17
C ALA A 51 -2.98 2.08 3.99
N SER A 52 -3.19 3.28 3.43
CA SER A 52 -4.01 4.31 4.07
C SER A 52 -5.46 3.84 4.22
N ARG A 53 -6.03 3.25 3.17
CA ARG A 53 -7.39 2.68 3.21
C ARG A 53 -7.50 1.59 4.26
N PHE A 54 -6.53 0.68 4.33
CA PHE A 54 -6.52 -0.39 5.33
C PHE A 54 -6.49 0.18 6.76
N GLU A 55 -5.58 1.12 7.05
CA GLU A 55 -5.49 1.79 8.35
C GLU A 55 -6.80 2.49 8.74
N ILE A 56 -7.48 3.14 7.78
CA ILE A 56 -8.79 3.77 8.02
C ILE A 56 -9.81 2.72 8.43
N LYS A 57 -9.88 1.58 7.72
CA LYS A 57 -10.82 0.50 8.04
C LYS A 57 -10.57 -0.04 9.46
N CYS A 58 -9.32 -0.25 9.83
CA CYS A 58 -8.94 -0.73 11.16
C CYS A 58 -9.30 0.28 12.25
N ARG A 59 -8.94 1.56 12.08
CA ARG A 59 -9.15 2.61 13.08
C ARG A 59 -10.62 3.05 13.22
N LEU A 60 -11.45 2.83 12.20
CA LEU A 60 -12.90 2.99 12.27
C LEU A 60 -13.62 1.72 12.75
N GLU A 61 -12.86 0.68 13.09
CA GLU A 61 -13.38 -0.60 13.61
C GLU A 61 -14.40 -1.24 12.66
N LEU A 62 -14.11 -1.23 11.35
CA LEU A 62 -14.87 -2.01 10.39
C LEU A 62 -14.62 -3.51 10.64
N PRO A 63 -15.63 -4.38 10.42
CA PRO A 63 -15.47 -5.83 10.53
C PRO A 63 -14.31 -6.36 9.68
N GLU A 64 -13.57 -7.34 10.19
CA GLU A 64 -12.41 -7.96 9.51
C GLU A 64 -12.70 -8.42 8.07
N PRO A 65 -13.86 -9.02 7.72
CA PRO A 65 -14.17 -9.35 6.33
C PRO A 65 -14.12 -8.16 5.37
N GLN A 66 -14.38 -6.95 5.87
CA GLN A 66 -14.36 -5.72 5.07
C GLN A 66 -12.95 -5.15 4.87
N TRP A 67 -11.97 -5.63 5.63
CA TRP A 67 -10.58 -5.17 5.51
C TRP A 67 -10.02 -5.44 4.11
N ASN A 68 -10.42 -6.57 3.52
CA ASN A 68 -10.05 -6.96 2.15
C ASN A 68 -11.03 -6.50 1.07
N SER A 69 -12.24 -6.03 1.43
CA SER A 69 -13.23 -5.58 0.45
C SER A 69 -12.73 -4.40 -0.39
N PRO A 70 -13.09 -4.34 -1.69
CA PRO A 70 -12.83 -3.18 -2.54
C PRO A 70 -13.33 -1.88 -1.89
N TRP A 71 -12.56 -0.80 -2.04
CA TRP A 71 -12.90 0.47 -1.40
C TRP A 71 -14.27 1.00 -1.83
N ASN A 72 -14.62 0.85 -3.11
CA ASN A 72 -15.89 1.33 -3.66
C ASN A 72 -17.08 0.67 -2.96
N ASP A 73 -16.98 -0.62 -2.66
CA ASP A 73 -18.06 -1.42 -2.07
C ASP A 73 -18.37 -1.01 -0.63
N ILE A 74 -17.36 -0.53 0.10
CA ILE A 74 -17.48 -0.17 1.52
C ILE A 74 -17.41 1.34 1.77
N SER A 75 -17.23 2.15 0.73
CA SER A 75 -16.96 3.59 0.87
C SER A 75 -18.08 4.34 1.61
N LEU A 76 -19.33 3.97 1.39
CA LEU A 76 -20.48 4.54 2.09
C LEU A 76 -20.49 4.15 3.58
N GLU A 77 -20.17 2.90 3.90
CA GLU A 77 -20.06 2.45 5.30
C GLU A 77 -18.93 3.19 6.04
N VAL A 78 -17.80 3.40 5.38
CA VAL A 78 -16.71 4.25 5.91
C VAL A 78 -17.20 5.66 6.22
N VAL A 79 -18.01 6.27 5.34
CA VAL A 79 -18.59 7.59 5.59
C VAL A 79 -19.52 7.58 6.80
N GLU A 80 -20.39 6.58 6.91
CA GLU A 80 -21.29 6.47 8.06
C GLU A 80 -20.52 6.29 9.37
N ARG A 81 -19.48 5.44 9.37
CA ARG A 81 -18.56 5.30 10.50
C ARG A 81 -17.89 6.63 10.87
N ILE A 82 -17.45 7.41 9.89
CA ILE A 82 -16.88 8.75 10.10
C ILE A 82 -17.92 9.70 10.74
N LYS A 83 -19.17 9.68 10.28
CA LYS A 83 -20.27 10.50 10.81
C LYS A 83 -20.64 10.14 12.25
N SER A 84 -20.56 8.86 12.62
CA SER A 84 -20.88 8.40 13.97
C SER A 84 -19.68 8.47 14.93
N HIS A 85 -18.44 8.49 14.42
CA HIS A 85 -17.23 8.43 15.25
C HIS A 85 -17.13 9.59 16.24
N ASN A 86 -16.93 9.27 17.52
CA ASN A 86 -16.86 10.23 18.64
C ASN A 86 -18.01 11.26 18.63
N GLY A 87 -19.25 10.80 18.40
CA GLY A 87 -20.42 11.69 18.33
C GLY A 87 -20.40 12.66 17.14
N GLY A 88 -19.69 12.29 16.07
CA GLY A 88 -19.55 13.08 14.84
C GLY A 88 -18.49 14.19 14.89
N LEU A 89 -17.62 14.19 15.91
CA LEU A 89 -16.50 15.12 15.99
C LEU A 89 -15.54 14.97 14.80
N LEU A 90 -15.22 13.72 14.41
CA LEU A 90 -14.37 13.44 13.26
C LEU A 90 -14.95 14.03 11.98
N TYR A 91 -16.25 13.79 11.73
CA TYR A 91 -16.94 14.33 10.57
C TYR A 91 -16.94 15.87 10.54
N LYS A 92 -17.20 16.53 11.68
CA LYS A 92 -17.16 18.00 11.78
C LYS A 92 -15.76 18.54 11.45
N GLY A 93 -14.71 17.98 12.05
CA GLY A 93 -13.33 18.39 11.79
C GLY A 93 -12.91 18.17 10.34
N LEU A 94 -13.28 17.03 9.74
CA LEU A 94 -12.99 16.77 8.34
C LEU A 94 -13.74 17.70 7.40
N LYS A 95 -15.03 17.98 7.65
CA LYS A 95 -15.85 18.86 6.81
C LYS A 95 -15.26 20.26 6.70
N GLU A 96 -14.73 20.80 7.81
CA GLU A 96 -14.10 22.12 7.85
C GLU A 96 -12.76 22.15 7.08
N LYS A 97 -11.95 21.10 7.24
CA LYS A 97 -10.59 21.06 6.68
C LYS A 97 -10.53 20.70 5.20
N THR A 98 -11.32 19.71 4.78
CA THR A 98 -11.11 19.04 3.48
C THR A 98 -12.12 19.44 2.41
N LYS A 99 -13.12 20.27 2.75
CA LYS A 99 -14.31 20.54 1.90
C LYS A 99 -14.91 19.25 1.32
N LEU A 100 -14.73 18.15 2.05
CA LEU A 100 -15.09 16.82 1.61
C LEU A 100 -16.59 16.79 1.36
N ALA A 101 -16.96 16.49 0.12
CA ALA A 101 -18.34 16.25 -0.24
C ALA A 101 -18.75 14.82 0.20
N LEU A 102 -18.67 14.55 1.51
CA LEU A 102 -19.08 13.28 2.15
C LEU A 102 -20.59 13.01 2.03
N ASN A 103 -21.35 13.97 1.50
CA ASN A 103 -22.77 13.83 1.19
C ASN A 103 -23.02 13.40 -0.27
N ARG A 104 -21.98 13.11 -1.05
CA ARG A 104 -22.14 12.55 -2.40
C ARG A 104 -22.30 11.04 -2.34
N GLU A 105 -23.07 10.50 -3.27
CA GLU A 105 -23.22 9.05 -3.50
C GLU A 105 -21.86 8.36 -3.71
N TYR A 106 -20.90 9.09 -4.29
CA TYR A 106 -19.50 8.69 -4.37
C TYR A 106 -18.63 9.81 -3.78
N PRO A 107 -18.24 9.71 -2.51
CA PRO A 107 -17.33 10.68 -1.91
C PRO A 107 -15.98 10.57 -2.61
N GLY A 108 -15.48 11.70 -3.12
CA GLY A 108 -14.17 11.75 -3.77
C GLY A 108 -13.06 11.61 -2.73
N PHE A 109 -12.71 10.37 -2.37
CA PHE A 109 -11.54 10.10 -1.55
C PHE A 109 -10.28 10.13 -2.41
N ASN A 110 -9.28 10.88 -1.95
CA ASN A 110 -7.95 10.92 -2.54
C ASN A 110 -6.91 10.83 -1.43
N ARG A 111 -5.63 10.76 -1.80
CA ARG A 111 -4.51 10.67 -0.86
C ARG A 111 -4.57 11.69 0.27
N VAL A 112 -4.85 12.96 -0.05
CA VAL A 112 -4.90 14.06 0.94
C VAL A 112 -6.03 13.81 1.93
N VAL A 113 -7.20 13.42 1.42
CA VAL A 113 -8.34 13.05 2.25
C VAL A 113 -8.00 11.87 3.18
N TYR A 114 -7.34 10.82 2.68
CA TYR A 114 -6.97 9.69 3.53
C TYR A 114 -6.01 10.11 4.64
N GLN A 115 -5.03 10.96 4.33
CA GLN A 115 -4.09 11.49 5.33
C GLN A 115 -4.80 12.31 6.40
N ASP A 116 -5.74 13.15 6.00
CA ASP A 116 -6.53 13.95 6.94
C ASP A 116 -7.40 13.09 7.86
N ILE A 117 -8.06 12.06 7.31
CA ILE A 117 -8.84 11.08 8.11
C ILE A 117 -7.92 10.40 9.13
N LEU A 118 -6.80 9.85 8.68
CA LEU A 118 -5.86 9.12 9.52
C LEU A 118 -5.22 9.99 10.60
N SER A 119 -4.87 11.24 10.27
CA SER A 119 -4.36 12.20 11.25
C SER A 119 -5.39 12.49 12.35
N ASN A 120 -6.67 12.65 11.99
CA ASN A 120 -7.74 12.83 12.99
C ASN A 120 -8.05 11.55 13.78
N LEU A 121 -7.81 10.37 13.19
CA LEU A 121 -7.88 9.07 13.87
C LEU A 121 -6.61 8.74 14.68
N GLY A 122 -5.70 9.71 14.84
CA GLY A 122 -4.51 9.58 15.69
C GLY A 122 -3.42 8.68 15.10
N LEU A 123 -3.34 8.53 13.77
CA LEU A 123 -2.15 7.96 13.13
C LEU A 123 -1.03 9.00 13.16
N ASP A 124 0.10 8.65 13.77
CA ASP A 124 1.33 9.43 13.66
C ASP A 124 2.03 9.07 12.34
N PHE A 125 2.19 10.06 11.47
CA PHE A 125 2.83 9.88 10.17
C PHE A 125 4.35 9.86 10.37
N ASP A 126 4.85 8.67 10.67
CA ASP A 126 6.29 8.45 10.80
C ASP A 126 7.03 8.70 9.47
N ARG A 127 8.36 8.63 9.55
CA ARG A 127 9.24 8.80 8.38
C ARG A 127 8.90 7.86 7.22
N HIS A 128 8.39 6.66 7.46
CA HIS A 128 8.12 5.67 6.40
C HIS A 128 6.91 6.10 5.56
N TRP A 129 5.87 6.63 6.21
CA TRP A 129 4.72 7.19 5.50
C TRP A 129 5.11 8.43 4.69
N ILE A 130 5.94 9.31 5.26
CA ILE A 130 6.41 10.53 4.57
C ILE A 130 7.21 10.16 3.32
N MET A 131 8.11 9.18 3.39
CA MET A 131 8.90 8.72 2.24
C MET A 131 8.01 8.22 1.09
N LEU A 132 6.95 7.47 1.41
CA LEU A 132 5.99 7.02 0.40
C LEU A 132 5.15 8.15 -0.16
N ASP A 133 4.80 9.14 0.67
CA ASP A 133 4.10 10.33 0.23
C ASP A 133 4.91 11.14 -0.79
N ASP A 134 6.21 11.30 -0.54
CA ASP A 134 7.13 11.97 -1.47
C ASP A 134 7.24 11.21 -2.78
N LEU A 135 7.31 9.88 -2.74
CA LEU A 135 7.26 9.05 -3.95
C LEU A 135 5.96 9.27 -4.75
N ALA A 136 4.82 9.36 -4.08
CA ALA A 136 3.53 9.63 -4.72
C ALA A 136 3.47 11.06 -5.32
N LYS A 137 4.14 12.05 -4.72
CA LYS A 137 4.30 13.39 -5.33
C LYS A 137 5.11 13.32 -6.62
N ILE A 138 6.24 12.60 -6.63
CA ILE A 138 7.07 12.38 -7.83
C ILE A 138 6.24 11.70 -8.93
N ARG A 139 5.46 10.67 -8.56
CA ARG A 139 4.54 9.98 -9.48
C ARG A 139 3.55 10.95 -10.11
N ASN A 140 2.96 11.88 -9.33
CA ASN A 140 1.99 12.82 -9.86
C ASN A 140 2.63 13.78 -10.86
N SER A 141 3.82 14.29 -10.58
CA SER A 141 4.57 15.10 -11.57
C SER A 141 4.93 14.29 -12.81
N TYR A 142 5.29 13.01 -12.70
CA TYR A 142 5.53 12.15 -13.86
C TYR A 142 4.27 11.98 -14.74
N ILE A 143 3.14 11.60 -14.14
CA ILE A 143 1.90 11.31 -14.88
C ILE A 143 1.28 12.58 -15.46
N HIS A 144 1.24 13.67 -14.68
CA HIS A 144 0.49 14.86 -15.06
C HIS A 144 1.33 15.93 -15.76
N GLU A 145 2.63 15.98 -15.52
CA GLU A 145 3.52 16.99 -16.12
C GLU A 145 4.39 16.41 -17.24
N MET A 146 4.25 15.10 -17.55
CA MET A 146 5.08 14.35 -18.51
C MET A 146 6.58 14.53 -18.32
N LYS A 147 7.02 14.95 -17.14
CA LYS A 147 8.44 15.06 -16.79
C LYS A 147 9.00 13.64 -16.78
N GLY A 148 9.99 13.35 -17.62
CA GLY A 148 10.59 12.02 -17.69
C GLY A 148 10.97 11.47 -16.31
N VAL A 149 10.88 10.16 -16.11
CA VAL A 149 11.29 9.54 -14.85
C VAL A 149 12.80 9.68 -14.74
N ALA A 150 13.28 10.61 -13.92
CA ALA A 150 14.70 10.66 -13.57
C ALA A 150 15.10 9.28 -13.04
N ASP A 151 16.26 8.78 -13.46
CA ASP A 151 16.76 7.49 -12.99
C ASP A 151 16.80 7.54 -11.45
N LEU A 152 15.87 6.80 -10.80
CA LEU A 152 15.72 6.80 -9.34
C LEU A 152 16.97 6.23 -8.65
N ARG A 153 17.97 5.79 -9.43
CA ARG A 153 19.30 5.38 -8.97
C ARG A 153 20.13 6.52 -8.39
N VAL A 154 19.98 7.76 -8.86
CA VAL A 154 20.88 8.86 -8.47
C VAL A 154 20.12 10.20 -8.47
N SER A 155 20.23 10.93 -7.36
CA SER A 155 20.06 12.39 -7.20
C SER A 155 18.70 13.10 -7.28
N SER A 156 17.58 12.48 -7.68
CA SER A 156 16.27 13.18 -7.68
C SER A 156 15.44 13.02 -6.41
N ILE A 157 15.85 12.14 -5.50
CA ILE A 157 15.25 12.02 -4.16
C ILE A 157 16.25 12.54 -3.10
N GLY A 158 16.73 13.78 -3.27
CA GLY A 158 17.54 14.51 -2.30
C GLY A 158 18.95 13.95 -2.03
N GLN A 159 19.93 14.82 -1.81
CA GLN A 159 21.29 14.44 -1.39
C GLN A 159 21.39 13.87 0.03
N ASN A 160 20.25 13.55 0.67
CA ASN A 160 20.22 12.80 1.92
C ASN A 160 19.98 11.33 1.55
N SER A 161 20.91 10.47 1.92
CA SER A 161 20.91 9.00 1.78
C SER A 161 19.64 8.27 2.30
N GLN A 162 18.68 9.02 2.83
CA GLN A 162 17.46 8.55 3.48
C GLN A 162 16.31 8.28 2.51
N ASN A 163 16.41 8.76 1.27
CA ASN A 163 15.37 8.69 0.27
C ASN A 163 15.73 7.76 -0.90
N SER A 164 16.64 6.82 -0.67
CA SER A 164 17.04 5.82 -1.65
C SER A 164 15.90 4.84 -1.94
N MET A 165 16.01 4.14 -3.07
CA MET A 165 15.08 3.07 -3.44
C MET A 165 15.08 1.95 -2.39
N GLU A 166 16.22 1.66 -1.75
CA GLU A 166 16.29 0.74 -0.60
C GLU A 166 15.50 1.26 0.59
N GLY A 167 15.58 2.56 0.88
CA GLY A 167 14.81 3.21 1.96
C GLY A 167 13.31 3.13 1.72
N ILE A 168 12.85 3.34 0.50
CA ILE A 168 11.42 3.20 0.13
C ILE A 168 10.94 1.76 0.33
N LEU A 169 11.71 0.77 -0.15
CA LEU A 169 11.35 -0.64 0.05
C LEU A 169 11.34 -1.02 1.53
N TYR A 170 12.25 -0.44 2.33
CA TYR A 170 12.25 -0.61 3.78
C TYR A 170 11.01 0.03 4.44
N ALA A 171 10.61 1.22 3.99
CA ALA A 171 9.39 1.89 4.45
C ALA A 171 8.13 1.04 4.18
N MET A 172 7.97 0.54 2.95
CA MET A 172 6.85 -0.35 2.61
C MET A 172 6.86 -1.61 3.46
N LYS A 173 8.03 -2.23 3.65
CA LYS A 173 8.17 -3.41 4.50
C LYS A 173 7.78 -3.13 5.95
N SER A 174 8.18 -1.98 6.48
CA SER A 174 7.88 -1.59 7.87
C SER A 174 6.38 -1.37 8.07
N ILE A 175 5.71 -0.70 7.13
CA ILE A 175 4.24 -0.52 7.15
C ILE A 175 3.54 -1.88 7.04
N LEU A 176 3.98 -2.75 6.14
CA LEU A 176 3.41 -4.09 5.99
C LEU A 176 3.59 -4.94 7.26
N GLN A 177 4.71 -4.79 7.98
CA GLN A 177 4.90 -5.47 9.26
C GLN A 177 3.98 -4.93 10.36
N ALA A 178 3.71 -3.62 10.35
CA ALA A 178 2.75 -3.01 11.29
C ALA A 178 1.32 -3.52 11.09
N THR A 179 0.95 -3.95 9.88
CA THR A 179 -0.36 -4.58 9.60
C THR A 179 -0.41 -6.07 9.97
N GLY A 180 0.61 -6.62 10.64
CA GLY A 180 0.65 -8.00 11.11
C GLY A 180 1.26 -9.00 10.12
N TRP A 181 1.79 -8.54 8.98
CA TRP A 181 2.45 -9.43 8.03
C TRP A 181 3.92 -9.70 8.35
N SER A 182 4.32 -10.96 8.23
CA SER A 182 5.74 -11.30 8.07
C SER A 182 6.11 -11.31 6.59
N VAL A 183 6.97 -10.36 6.19
CA VAL A 183 7.59 -10.41 4.86
C VAL A 183 8.67 -11.48 4.89
N GLN A 184 8.41 -12.61 4.23
CA GLN A 184 9.41 -13.67 4.05
C GLN A 184 10.68 -13.09 3.42
N ARG A 185 11.86 -13.61 3.82
CA ARG A 185 13.15 -13.16 3.28
C ARG A 185 13.25 -13.33 1.75
N LEU A 186 12.52 -14.30 1.19
CA LEU A 186 12.51 -14.62 -0.22
C LEU A 186 11.21 -14.14 -0.86
N ASN A 187 11.33 -13.52 -2.03
CA ASN A 187 10.20 -13.12 -2.86
C ASN A 187 9.45 -14.37 -3.34
N ALA A 188 8.12 -14.39 -3.22
CA ALA A 188 7.27 -15.47 -3.71
C ALA A 188 7.54 -15.80 -5.20
N PHE A 189 7.87 -14.80 -6.02
CA PHE A 189 8.25 -14.98 -7.41
C PHE A 189 9.63 -15.64 -7.57
N ASP A 190 10.59 -15.34 -6.70
CA ASP A 190 11.91 -15.98 -6.73
C ASP A 190 11.78 -17.47 -6.31
N ILE A 191 10.92 -17.76 -5.31
CA ILE A 191 10.59 -19.13 -4.89
C ILE A 191 9.92 -19.89 -6.06
N LEU A 192 8.91 -19.28 -6.70
CA LEU A 192 8.22 -19.88 -7.84
C LEU A 192 9.19 -20.18 -8.98
N ASN A 193 10.06 -19.22 -9.32
CA ASN A 193 11.06 -19.41 -10.37
C ASN A 193 12.04 -20.54 -10.04
N GLN A 194 12.50 -20.65 -8.80
CA GLN A 194 13.35 -21.77 -8.37
C GLN A 194 12.64 -23.12 -8.50
N ILE A 195 11.36 -23.21 -8.11
CA ILE A 195 10.56 -24.43 -8.26
C ILE A 195 10.42 -24.80 -9.73
N LEU A 196 10.13 -23.83 -10.61
CA LEU A 196 9.99 -24.06 -12.04
C LEU A 196 11.31 -24.53 -12.67
N LEU A 197 12.43 -23.84 -12.36
CA LEU A 197 13.75 -24.20 -12.87
C LEU A 197 14.18 -25.61 -12.44
N ASN A 198 13.99 -25.95 -11.17
CA ASN A 198 14.30 -27.30 -10.66
C ASN A 198 13.45 -28.37 -11.35
N ARG A 199 12.16 -28.12 -11.59
CA ARG A 199 11.29 -29.08 -12.30
C ARG A 199 11.66 -29.23 -13.78
N MET A 200 12.11 -28.16 -14.43
CA MET A 200 12.56 -28.21 -15.83
C MET A 200 13.91 -28.92 -15.97
N GLN A 201 14.84 -28.76 -15.02
CA GLN A 201 16.14 -29.44 -15.04
C GLN A 201 16.04 -30.95 -14.82
N VAL A 202 15.02 -31.44 -14.10
CA VAL A 202 14.77 -32.88 -13.92
C VAL A 202 14.13 -33.51 -15.16
N ALA A 203 13.61 -32.71 -16.09
CA ALA A 203 12.96 -33.18 -17.31
C ALA A 203 13.90 -33.31 -18.53
N ILE A 204 15.19 -32.95 -18.37
CA ILE A 204 16.26 -33.07 -19.38
C ILE A 204 17.21 -34.19 -18.94
#